data_AF-B5GE51-F1
#
_entry.id   AF-B5GE51-F1
#
_cell.length_a   1.000
_cell.length_b   1.000
_cell.length_c   1.000
_cell.angle_alpha   90.00
_cell.angle_beta   90.00
_cell.angle_gamma   90.00
#
_symmetry.space_group_name_H-M   'P 1'
#
loop_
_entity.id
_entity.type
_entity.pdbx_description
1 polymer ?
#
loop_
_entity_poly.entity_id
_entity_poly.type
_entity_poly.pdbx_seq_one_letter_code
_entity_poly.pdbx_strand_id
1 'polypeptide(L)' 'MSFLSWLGGGNDRQLAEEQYAGRESASDRASRKRRERYHAGGATRAARKGQSWDDERWRERQGGSR' A
#
# COMPACT_ATOMS: atom_id res chain seq x y z
N MET A 1 19.65 35.16 -18.05
CA MET A 1 19.52 34.66 -16.67
C MET A 1 18.54 33.48 -16.64
N SER A 2 18.89 32.32 -17.20
CA SER A 2 17.93 31.19 -17.35
C SER A 2 18.50 29.83 -16.87
N PHE A 3 19.83 29.70 -16.84
CA PHE A 3 20.53 28.48 -16.41
C PHE A 3 20.37 28.16 -14.90
N LEU A 4 20.25 29.18 -14.03
CA LEU A 4 20.14 28.98 -12.58
C LEU A 4 18.74 28.57 -12.10
N SER A 5 17.69 28.74 -12.92
CA SER A 5 16.31 28.35 -12.57
C SER A 5 16.12 26.84 -12.53
N TRP A 6 16.85 26.10 -13.39
CA TRP A 6 16.84 24.64 -13.43
C TRP A 6 17.45 23.99 -12.18
N LEU A 7 18.47 24.62 -11.58
CA LEU A 7 19.08 24.17 -10.32
C LEU A 7 18.21 24.49 -9.08
N GLY A 8 17.26 25.43 -9.20
CA GLY A 8 16.45 25.93 -8.09
C GLY A 8 15.15 25.17 -7.81
N GLY A 9 14.84 24.10 -8.55
CA GLY A 9 13.63 23.28 -8.33
C GLY A 9 12.31 24.03 -8.56
N GLY A 10 12.36 25.16 -9.26
CA GLY A 10 11.25 26.10 -9.40
C GLY A 10 10.53 26.00 -10.73
N ASN A 11 10.01 24.83 -11.10
CA ASN A 11 8.84 24.73 -11.99
C ASN A 11 8.27 23.31 -12.14
N ASP A 12 8.91 22.28 -11.61
CA ASP A 12 8.51 20.89 -11.89
C ASP A 12 7.06 20.60 -11.47
N ARG A 13 6.61 21.21 -10.37
CA ARG A 13 5.25 21.04 -9.86
C ARG A 13 4.20 21.73 -10.73
N GLN A 14 4.46 22.97 -11.15
CA GLN A 14 3.55 23.71 -12.03
C GLN A 14 3.53 23.10 -13.44
N LEU A 15 4.69 22.69 -13.97
CA LEU A 15 4.78 21.95 -15.24
C LEU A 15 4.03 20.62 -15.17
N ALA A 16 4.13 19.90 -14.05
CA ALA A 16 3.38 18.66 -13.85
C ALA A 16 1.87 18.91 -13.73
N GLU A 17 1.47 19.98 -13.03
CA GLU A 17 0.07 20.40 -12.89
C GLU A 17 -0.51 20.82 -14.24
N GLU A 18 0.24 21.51 -15.12
CA GLU A 18 -0.22 21.92 -16.45
C GLU A 18 -0.21 20.77 -17.47
N GLN A 19 0.88 20.00 -17.58
CA GLN A 19 0.99 18.92 -18.58
C GLN A 19 0.16 17.69 -18.23
N TYR A 20 0.03 17.38 -16.95
CA TYR A 20 -0.75 16.23 -16.49
C TYR A 20 -2.08 16.65 -15.86
N ALA A 21 -2.50 17.91 -16.05
CA ALA A 21 -3.86 18.36 -15.75
C ALA A 21 -4.88 17.35 -16.31
N GLY A 22 -5.67 16.74 -15.43
CA GLY A 22 -6.69 15.75 -15.83
C GLY A 22 -6.20 14.30 -16.00
N ARG A 23 -4.93 14.00 -15.73
CA ARG A 23 -4.43 12.61 -15.61
C ARG A 23 -4.14 12.27 -14.15
N GLU A 24 -4.46 11.03 -13.75
CA GLU A 24 -4.09 10.50 -12.43
C GLU A 24 -2.56 10.48 -12.30
N SER A 25 -2.03 11.16 -11.28
CA SER A 25 -0.58 11.18 -11.02
C SER A 25 -0.07 9.77 -10.69
N ALA A 26 1.22 9.51 -10.94
CA ALA A 26 1.82 8.23 -10.58
C ALA A 26 1.66 7.91 -9.08
N SER A 27 1.74 8.94 -8.23
CA SER A 27 1.56 8.86 -6.78
C SER A 27 0.11 8.53 -6.39
N ASP A 28 -0.88 9.14 -7.07
CA ASP A 28 -2.30 8.84 -6.83
C ASP A 28 -2.63 7.41 -7.24
N ARG A 29 -2.13 6.98 -8.40
CA ARG A 29 -2.27 5.60 -8.87
C ARG A 29 -1.64 4.61 -7.91
N ALA A 30 -0.43 4.90 -7.40
CA ALA A 30 0.24 4.06 -6.42
C ALA A 30 -0.55 3.97 -5.12
N SER A 31 -1.07 5.11 -4.64
CA SER A 31 -1.91 5.18 -3.44
C SER A 31 -3.20 4.38 -3.59
N ARG A 32 -3.88 4.50 -4.74
CA ARG A 32 -5.08 3.72 -5.07
C ARG A 32 -4.79 2.22 -5.05
N LYS A 33 -3.75 1.79 -5.77
CA LYS A 33 -3.33 0.38 -5.84
C LYS A 33 -2.94 -0.18 -4.46
N ARG A 34 -2.35 0.65 -3.59
CA ARG A 34 -2.02 0.26 -2.22
C ARG A 34 -3.28 0.02 -1.38
N ARG A 35 -4.31 0.87 -1.51
CA ARG A 35 -5.61 0.68 -0.86
C ARG A 35 -6.31 -0.58 -1.38
N GLU A 36 -6.40 -0.77 -2.69
CA GLU A 36 -6.97 -1.96 -3.32
C GLU A 36 -6.30 -3.25 -2.80
N ARG A 37 -4.97 -3.29 -2.76
CA ARG A 37 -4.20 -4.43 -2.23
C ARG A 37 -4.43 -4.66 -0.74
N TYR A 38 -4.55 -3.59 0.04
CA TYR A 38 -4.82 -3.70 1.48
C TYR A 38 -6.19 -4.35 1.73
N HIS A 39 -7.22 -3.93 0.99
CA HIS A 39 -8.55 -4.51 1.06
C HIS A 39 -8.57 -5.97 0.60
N ALA A 40 -7.90 -6.29 -0.52
CA ALA A 40 -7.85 -7.66 -1.04
C ALA A 40 -7.10 -8.63 -0.12
N GLY A 41 -6.02 -8.19 0.52
CA GLY A 41 -5.18 -9.06 1.35
C GLY A 41 -5.59 -9.14 2.82
N GLY A 42 -6.31 -8.15 3.34
CA GLY A 42 -6.67 -8.04 4.76
C GLY A 42 -7.53 -9.20 5.24
N ALA A 43 -8.59 -9.52 4.51
CA ALA A 43 -9.52 -10.60 4.85
C ALA A 43 -8.83 -11.97 4.84
N THR A 44 -8.03 -12.27 3.81
CA THR A 44 -7.29 -13.54 3.73
C THR A 44 -6.24 -13.67 4.83
N ARG A 45 -5.55 -12.58 5.18
CA ARG A 45 -4.59 -12.58 6.30
C ARG A 45 -5.28 -12.81 7.65
N ALA A 46 -6.43 -12.15 7.86
CA ALA A 46 -7.23 -12.35 9.06
C ALA A 46 -7.72 -13.81 9.17
N ALA A 47 -8.24 -14.37 8.07
CA ALA A 47 -8.70 -15.76 8.04
C ALA A 47 -7.57 -16.76 8.34
N ARG A 48 -6.39 -16.59 7.74
CA ARG A 48 -5.22 -17.44 8.02
C ARG A 48 -4.77 -17.35 9.47
N LYS A 49 -4.79 -16.15 10.04
CA LYS A 49 -4.44 -15.94 11.45
C LYS A 49 -5.44 -16.62 12.38
N GLY A 50 -6.74 -16.57 12.05
CA GLY A 50 -7.78 -17.31 12.76
C GLY A 50 -7.55 -18.83 12.71
N GLN A 51 -7.29 -19.39 11.52
CA GLN A 51 -6.96 -20.82 11.40
C GLN A 51 -5.74 -21.22 12.24
N SER A 52 -4.67 -20.42 12.24
CA SER A 52 -3.50 -20.75 13.06
C SER A 52 -3.79 -20.77 14.57
N TRP A 53 -4.70 -19.91 15.04
CA TRP A 53 -5.13 -19.89 16.44
C TRP A 53 -5.95 -21.15 16.78
N ASP A 54 -6.86 -21.55 15.89
CA ASP A 54 -7.64 -22.78 16.07
C ASP A 54 -6.75 -24.03 16.04
N ASP A 55 -5.80 -24.09 15.10
CA ASP A 55 -4.84 -25.19 14.98
C ASP A 55 -3.95 -25.32 16.23
N GLU A 56 -3.46 -24.21 16.77
CA GLU A 56 -2.68 -24.17 18.01
C GLU A 56 -3.51 -24.68 19.19
N ARG A 57 -4.75 -24.21 19.32
CA ARG A 57 -5.68 -24.67 20.35
C ARG A 57 -5.99 -26.15 20.25
N TRP A 58 -6.13 -26.68 19.04
CA TRP A 58 -6.34 -28.12 18.80
C TRP A 58 -5.13 -28.95 19.22
N ARG A 59 -3.91 -28.45 18.96
CA ARG A 59 -2.67 -29.10 19.40
C ARG A 59 -2.53 -29.11 20.92
N GLU A 60 -2.84 -28.01 21.59
CA GLU A 60 -2.84 -27.94 23.05
C GLU A 60 -3.83 -28.94 23.67
N ARG A 61 -5.05 -29.02 23.12
CA ARG A 61 -6.06 -29.98 23.58
C ARG A 61 -5.64 -31.43 23.42
N GLN A 62 -4.94 -31.77 22.34
CA GLN A 62 -4.42 -33.11 22.10
C GLN A 62 -3.18 -33.42 22.94
N GLY A 63 -2.32 -32.43 23.17
CA GLY A 63 -1.09 -32.56 23.97
C GLY A 63 -1.32 -32.54 25.48
N GLY A 64 -2.43 -31.95 25.95
CA GLY A 64 -2.85 -31.93 27.35
C GLY A 64 -3.55 -33.20 27.85
N SER A 65 -3.71 -34.20 26.98
CA SER A 65 -4.22 -35.52 27.37
C SER A 65 -3.06 -36.42 27.82
N ARG A 66 -2.49 -36.13 28.99
CA ARG A 66 -1.64 -37.04 29.76
C ARG A 66 -2.04 -36.99 31.22
#